data_AF-A0A1V5IYI8-F1
#
_entry.id   AF-A0A1V5IYI8-F1
#
_cell.length_a   1.000
_cell.length_b   1.000
_cell.length_c   1.000
_cell.angle_alpha   90.00
_cell.angle_beta   90.00
_cell.angle_gamma   90.00
#
_symmetry.space_group_name_H-M   'P 1'
#
loop_
_entity.id
_entity.type
_entity.pdbx_description
1 polymer ?
#
loop_
_entity_poly.entity_id
_entity_poly.type
_entity_poly.pdbx_seq_one_letter_code
_entity_poly.pdbx_strand_id
1 'polypeptide(L)'
;MKCNIKGRCITSIIVVCLLSMTILASSATAGALASGAAATAASSAKAAAVEFAEDNKGITVDIAKSLWGYAEIGLDEYKSYVKARDVLAGAGFAIRQSVADIPTCLVATWGSGQPVLGIYEDIDALPGVGHACGHNLNTAAGVVAAMAIKSAMESYQIPGTIKVFLNPAEEVWDVAPLVAAAGYYDDVDVLLSFHAGTDNTSEFGSTMAMDHVEYKFKGKAAHASAAPEKGLSALDAVEIMNIAVNFLREHLIQEMRIHYVITDGGAAPNIVPATAASRYFIRAPKYPDVAYARKRIDDCAKAAALATGTELEIGFSSGIYNKVPNKSLALLAIDAIKSVGPAEFTGAQIAQMEALGISGTPDKGIKEPTGSQSFGSNPIGDVTWKTPSTTLGIATWAPGTAGHSVEAAAQSGAVYGLEGAVQASKALAAMGIELLTNPESLAAVKSEFAERMKGMPPYEGKAMIPEVAYPEAPGFTVSAVDGTVSVKAAETAFAEAAGDVIIISSMQGGELAAYTVSAATAQPEYSFKIQGGVSAGQRLKVTFVDASNDNDAWFYGYVHAQ
;
A
#
# COMPACT_ATOMS: atom_id res chain seq x y z
N MET A 1 -29.17 -69.34 -59.34
CA MET A 1 -30.43 -68.64 -58.98
C MET A 1 -30.08 -67.26 -58.45
N LYS A 2 -30.58 -66.20 -59.09
CA LYS A 2 -30.40 -64.81 -58.66
C LYS A 2 -31.28 -64.55 -57.43
N CYS A 3 -30.71 -64.04 -56.33
CA CYS A 3 -31.50 -63.42 -55.27
C CYS A 3 -30.89 -62.08 -54.87
N ASN A 4 -31.61 -61.05 -55.30
CA ASN A 4 -31.75 -59.67 -54.84
C ASN A 4 -31.35 -59.41 -53.36
N ILE A 5 -30.44 -58.46 -53.10
CA ILE A 5 -30.46 -57.49 -51.99
C ILE A 5 -29.71 -56.23 -52.48
N LYS A 6 -30.44 -55.29 -53.09
CA LYS A 6 -30.09 -53.87 -53.14
C LYS A 6 -31.10 -53.15 -52.25
N GLY A 7 -30.64 -52.36 -51.28
CA GLY A 7 -31.53 -51.36 -50.66
C GLY A 7 -31.47 -51.11 -49.15
N ARG A 8 -30.54 -51.69 -48.36
CA ARG A 8 -30.59 -51.52 -46.89
C ARG A 8 -29.35 -50.95 -46.18
N CYS A 9 -28.21 -50.74 -46.84
CA CYS A 9 -27.00 -50.24 -46.17
C CYS A 9 -26.69 -48.75 -46.36
N ILE A 10 -27.26 -48.07 -47.36
CA ILE A 10 -26.92 -46.66 -47.64
C ILE A 10 -27.76 -45.69 -46.79
N THR A 11 -28.99 -46.06 -46.45
CA THR A 11 -29.88 -45.21 -45.64
C THR A 11 -29.44 -45.11 -44.17
N SER A 12 -28.86 -46.17 -43.60
CA SER A 12 -28.42 -46.16 -42.19
C SER A 12 -27.14 -45.35 -41.94
N ILE A 13 -26.23 -45.25 -42.91
CA ILE A 13 -24.98 -44.47 -42.76
C ILE A 13 -25.26 -42.97 -42.91
N ILE A 14 -26.16 -42.59 -43.84
CA ILE A 14 -26.56 -41.19 -44.02
C ILE A 14 -27.34 -40.67 -42.80
N VAL A 15 -28.20 -41.48 -42.19
CA VAL A 15 -28.93 -41.10 -40.97
C VAL A 15 -28.00 -40.94 -39.77
N VAL A 16 -26.98 -41.80 -39.61
CA VAL A 16 -26.00 -41.67 -38.52
C VAL A 16 -25.09 -40.44 -38.71
N CYS A 17 -24.64 -40.13 -39.94
CA CYS A 17 -23.88 -38.91 -40.20
C CYS A 17 -24.72 -37.62 -40.02
N LEU A 18 -26.00 -37.63 -40.43
CA LEU A 18 -26.92 -36.50 -40.22
C LEU A 18 -27.28 -36.30 -38.74
N LEU A 19 -27.46 -37.37 -37.95
CA LEU A 19 -27.61 -37.28 -36.49
C LEU A 19 -26.33 -36.78 -35.82
N SER A 20 -25.15 -37.21 -36.27
CA SER A 20 -23.86 -36.76 -35.71
C SER A 20 -23.61 -35.27 -35.98
N MET A 21 -23.91 -34.80 -37.20
CA MET A 21 -23.78 -33.39 -37.58
C MET A 21 -24.82 -32.49 -36.91
N THR A 22 -26.04 -32.99 -36.66
CA THR A 22 -27.05 -32.23 -35.91
C THR A 22 -26.75 -32.16 -34.42
N ILE A 23 -26.16 -33.20 -33.81
CA ILE A 23 -25.69 -33.17 -32.41
C ILE A 23 -24.50 -32.20 -32.25
N LEU A 24 -23.53 -32.22 -33.17
CA LEU A 24 -22.40 -31.27 -33.17
C LEU A 24 -22.84 -29.82 -33.42
N ALA A 25 -23.79 -29.60 -34.34
CA ALA A 25 -24.34 -28.27 -34.60
C ALA A 25 -25.20 -27.74 -33.44
N SER A 26 -25.97 -28.61 -32.77
CA SER A 26 -26.77 -28.24 -31.59
C SER A 26 -25.93 -28.01 -30.32
N SER A 27 -24.82 -28.73 -30.14
CA SER A 27 -23.85 -28.43 -29.08
C SER A 27 -23.10 -27.12 -29.33
N ALA A 28 -22.77 -26.81 -30.58
CA ALA A 28 -22.11 -25.55 -30.94
C ALA A 28 -23.03 -24.34 -30.78
N THR A 29 -24.31 -24.45 -31.16
CA THR A 29 -25.30 -23.38 -30.94
C THR A 29 -25.68 -23.23 -29.48
N ALA A 30 -25.81 -24.32 -28.71
CA ALA A 30 -26.01 -24.25 -27.26
C ALA A 30 -24.81 -23.60 -26.55
N GLY A 31 -23.59 -23.93 -26.97
CA GLY A 31 -22.36 -23.29 -26.49
C GLY A 31 -22.30 -21.79 -26.81
N ALA A 32 -22.67 -21.39 -28.02
CA ALA A 32 -22.72 -19.98 -28.43
C ALA A 32 -23.83 -19.17 -27.72
N LEU A 33 -24.98 -19.81 -27.44
CA LEU A 33 -26.06 -19.20 -26.67
C LEU A 33 -25.68 -19.05 -25.19
N ALA A 34 -25.01 -20.04 -24.60
CA ALA A 34 -24.52 -19.98 -23.24
C ALA A 34 -23.39 -18.94 -23.08
N SER A 35 -22.46 -18.84 -24.04
CA SER A 35 -21.42 -17.80 -24.03
C SER A 35 -22.01 -16.40 -24.21
N GLY A 36 -23.02 -16.25 -25.07
CA GLY A 36 -23.76 -14.99 -25.22
C GLY A 36 -24.52 -14.57 -23.97
N ALA A 37 -25.14 -15.52 -23.26
CA ALA A 37 -25.83 -15.28 -21.99
C ALA A 37 -24.85 -14.91 -20.85
N ALA A 38 -23.68 -15.55 -20.79
CA ALA A 38 -22.65 -15.20 -19.82
C ALA A 38 -22.05 -13.81 -20.07
N ALA A 39 -21.76 -13.48 -21.34
CA ALA A 39 -21.25 -12.15 -21.71
C ALA A 39 -22.26 -11.02 -21.43
N THR A 40 -23.55 -11.28 -21.64
CA THR A 40 -24.61 -10.33 -21.29
C THR A 40 -24.76 -10.17 -19.78
N ALA A 41 -24.69 -11.25 -19.00
CA ALA A 41 -24.69 -11.19 -17.54
C ALA A 41 -23.48 -10.42 -16.97
N ALA A 42 -22.28 -10.63 -17.52
CA ALA A 42 -21.07 -9.90 -17.12
C ALA A 42 -21.18 -8.40 -17.42
N SER A 43 -21.73 -8.04 -18.60
CA SER A 43 -21.98 -6.63 -18.94
C SER A 43 -23.02 -6.00 -18.02
N SER A 44 -24.08 -6.71 -17.65
CA SER A 44 -25.09 -6.22 -16.71
C SER A 44 -24.52 -6.06 -15.29
N ALA A 45 -23.70 -7.01 -14.82
CA ALA A 45 -23.02 -6.91 -13.53
C ALA A 45 -22.08 -5.71 -13.47
N LYS A 46 -21.33 -5.46 -14.55
CA LYS A 46 -20.45 -4.29 -14.68
C LYS A 46 -21.25 -2.98 -14.59
N ALA A 47 -22.36 -2.88 -15.31
CA ALA A 47 -23.24 -1.72 -15.26
C ALA A 47 -23.83 -1.51 -13.85
N ALA A 48 -24.29 -2.59 -13.20
CA ALA A 48 -24.83 -2.52 -11.85
C ALA A 48 -23.80 -2.08 -10.80
N ALA A 49 -22.53 -2.52 -10.93
CA ALA A 49 -21.46 -2.06 -10.05
C ALA A 49 -21.17 -0.56 -10.23
N VAL A 50 -21.12 -0.08 -11.48
CA VAL A 50 -20.96 1.35 -11.78
C VAL A 50 -22.13 2.18 -11.24
N GLU A 51 -23.36 1.70 -11.43
CA GLU A 51 -24.57 2.35 -10.91
C GLU A 51 -24.58 2.40 -9.38
N PHE A 52 -24.22 1.30 -8.71
CA PHE A 52 -24.09 1.27 -7.26
C PHE A 52 -23.10 2.33 -6.75
N ALA A 53 -21.94 2.47 -7.39
CA ALA A 53 -20.94 3.46 -7.00
C ALA A 53 -21.45 4.90 -7.18
N GLU A 54 -22.22 5.18 -8.24
CA GLU A 54 -22.86 6.48 -8.46
C GLU A 54 -23.96 6.76 -7.42
N ASP A 55 -24.86 5.81 -7.20
CA ASP A 55 -25.97 5.95 -6.25
C ASP A 55 -25.48 6.12 -4.81
N ASN A 56 -24.32 5.53 -4.48
CA ASN A 56 -23.69 5.61 -3.17
C ASN A 56 -22.54 6.61 -3.10
N LYS A 57 -22.42 7.56 -4.04
CA LYS A 57 -21.37 8.59 -4.03
C LYS A 57 -21.28 9.41 -2.75
N GLY A 58 -22.39 9.50 -2.00
CA GLY A 58 -22.41 10.13 -0.68
C GLY A 58 -21.41 9.49 0.29
N ILE A 59 -21.20 8.17 0.20
CA ILE A 59 -20.21 7.43 1.01
C ILE A 59 -18.79 7.82 0.58
N THR A 60 -18.52 7.89 -0.73
CA THR A 60 -17.22 8.34 -1.26
C THR A 60 -16.88 9.73 -0.73
N VAL A 61 -17.82 10.67 -0.85
CA VAL A 61 -17.64 12.06 -0.40
C VAL A 61 -17.43 12.14 1.11
N ASP A 62 -18.17 11.36 1.88
CA ASP A 62 -18.09 11.33 3.34
C ASP A 62 -16.72 10.80 3.83
N ILE A 63 -16.23 9.68 3.27
CA ILE A 63 -14.88 9.17 3.57
C ILE A 63 -13.83 10.21 3.17
N ALA A 64 -13.87 10.69 1.93
CA ALA A 64 -12.87 11.61 1.39
C ALA A 64 -12.78 12.91 2.21
N LYS A 65 -13.92 13.48 2.62
CA LYS A 65 -13.93 14.69 3.46
C LYS A 65 -13.51 14.42 4.90
N SER A 66 -13.86 13.27 5.46
CA SER A 66 -13.47 12.90 6.82
C SER A 66 -11.95 12.79 6.92
N LEU A 67 -11.33 11.98 6.05
CA LEU A 67 -9.88 11.80 5.99
C LEU A 67 -9.19 13.15 5.70
N TRP A 68 -9.69 13.92 4.73
CA TRP A 68 -9.18 15.26 4.43
C TRP A 68 -9.16 16.18 5.65
N GLY A 69 -10.22 16.15 6.46
CA GLY A 69 -10.33 16.94 7.69
C GLY A 69 -9.48 16.44 8.85
N TYR A 70 -9.19 15.13 8.91
CA TYR A 70 -8.28 14.56 9.90
C TYR A 70 -6.83 14.88 9.58
N ALA A 71 -6.44 14.74 8.30
CA ALA A 71 -5.10 15.04 7.80
C ALA A 71 -3.98 14.40 8.64
N GLU A 72 -4.20 13.16 9.06
CA GLU A 72 -3.27 12.42 9.91
C GLU A 72 -2.08 11.89 9.10
N ILE A 73 -0.89 12.07 9.62
CA ILE A 73 0.36 11.71 8.94
C ILE A 73 0.72 10.25 9.15
N GLY A 74 1.73 9.79 8.40
CA GLY A 74 2.31 8.46 8.51
C GLY A 74 2.48 7.93 9.94
N LEU A 75 1.88 6.78 10.25
CA LEU A 75 1.82 6.06 11.54
C LEU A 75 0.90 6.67 12.61
N ASP A 76 0.23 7.78 12.31
CA ASP A 76 -0.71 8.46 13.21
C ASP A 76 -2.14 8.52 12.64
N GLU A 77 -2.46 7.69 11.64
CA GLU A 77 -3.71 7.70 10.86
C GLU A 77 -4.90 7.06 11.58
N TYR A 78 -5.02 7.26 12.88
CA TYR A 78 -5.96 6.55 13.72
C TYR A 78 -7.43 6.82 13.39
N LYS A 79 -7.83 8.08 13.22
CA LYS A 79 -9.23 8.43 12.88
C LYS A 79 -9.56 8.03 11.46
N SER A 80 -8.61 8.21 10.55
CA SER A 80 -8.71 7.82 9.15
C SER A 80 -8.88 6.29 9.03
N TYR A 81 -8.06 5.53 9.75
CA TYR A 81 -8.15 4.08 9.86
C TYR A 81 -9.52 3.64 10.36
N VAL A 82 -9.98 4.18 11.51
CA VAL A 82 -11.28 3.83 12.09
C VAL A 82 -12.42 4.16 11.14
N LYS A 83 -12.38 5.34 10.49
CA LYS A 83 -13.39 5.74 9.51
C LYS A 83 -13.53 4.72 8.38
N ALA A 84 -12.43 4.32 7.76
CA ALA A 84 -12.45 3.40 6.64
C ALA A 84 -12.78 1.95 7.07
N ARG A 85 -12.23 1.52 8.22
CA ARG A 85 -12.53 0.23 8.86
C ARG A 85 -14.02 0.07 9.11
N ASP A 86 -14.66 1.06 9.73
CA ASP A 86 -16.06 0.98 10.15
C ASP A 86 -17.01 0.96 8.94
N VAL A 87 -16.68 1.68 7.86
CA VAL A 87 -17.43 1.60 6.61
C VAL A 87 -17.33 0.20 5.99
N LEU A 88 -16.13 -0.38 5.93
CA LEU A 88 -15.92 -1.73 5.38
C LEU A 88 -16.60 -2.80 6.25
N ALA A 89 -16.47 -2.72 7.57
CA ALA A 89 -17.13 -3.62 8.52
C ALA A 89 -18.66 -3.52 8.40
N GLY A 90 -19.20 -2.29 8.34
CA GLY A 90 -20.62 -2.04 8.12
C GLY A 90 -21.14 -2.56 6.77
N ALA A 91 -20.28 -2.63 5.76
CA ALA A 91 -20.57 -3.27 4.47
C ALA A 91 -20.46 -4.80 4.48
N GLY A 92 -20.11 -5.41 5.63
CA GLY A 92 -20.03 -6.84 5.85
C GLY A 92 -18.68 -7.49 5.52
N PHE A 93 -17.61 -6.69 5.36
CA PHE A 93 -16.26 -7.24 5.21
C PHE A 93 -15.72 -7.71 6.56
N ALA A 94 -15.06 -8.87 6.58
CA ALA A 94 -14.30 -9.34 7.72
C ALA A 94 -13.00 -8.53 7.83
N ILE A 95 -12.83 -7.80 8.93
CA ILE A 95 -11.66 -6.96 9.17
C ILE A 95 -10.57 -7.77 9.84
N ARG A 96 -9.37 -7.75 9.26
CA ARG A 96 -8.14 -8.12 9.95
C ARG A 96 -7.38 -6.84 10.29
N GLN A 97 -7.35 -6.54 11.58
CA GLN A 97 -6.67 -5.36 12.13
C GLN A 97 -5.17 -5.63 12.31
N SER A 98 -4.41 -4.54 12.47
CA SER A 98 -2.98 -4.56 12.82
C SER A 98 -2.12 -5.44 11.89
N VAL A 99 -2.39 -5.38 10.60
CA VAL A 99 -1.68 -6.20 9.59
C VAL A 99 -0.19 -5.84 9.59
N ALA A 100 0.65 -6.88 9.49
CA ALA A 100 2.12 -6.77 9.63
C ALA A 100 2.60 -6.10 10.94
N ASP A 101 1.84 -6.28 12.04
CA ASP A 101 2.12 -5.66 13.35
C ASP A 101 2.13 -4.12 13.33
N ILE A 102 1.36 -3.51 12.40
CA ILE A 102 1.24 -2.06 12.24
C ILE A 102 -0.15 -1.61 12.68
N PRO A 103 -0.29 -0.78 13.73
CA PRO A 103 -1.58 -0.49 14.35
C PRO A 103 -2.67 0.00 13.41
N THR A 104 -2.34 0.91 12.51
CA THR A 104 -3.27 1.56 11.57
C THR A 104 -3.29 0.87 10.18
N CYS A 105 -2.88 -0.39 10.09
CA CYS A 105 -2.93 -1.18 8.86
C CYS A 105 -4.00 -2.28 8.95
N LEU A 106 -4.82 -2.44 7.89
CA LEU A 106 -5.83 -3.50 7.83
C LEU A 106 -5.90 -4.20 6.47
N VAL A 107 -6.49 -5.40 6.52
CA VAL A 107 -7.00 -6.12 5.36
C VAL A 107 -8.46 -6.48 5.61
N ALA A 108 -9.37 -5.97 4.79
CA ALA A 108 -10.79 -6.30 4.83
C ALA A 108 -11.11 -7.34 3.75
N THR A 109 -11.75 -8.46 4.11
CA THR A 109 -12.04 -9.56 3.18
C THR A 109 -13.54 -9.81 3.06
N TRP A 110 -14.02 -10.03 1.85
CA TRP A 110 -15.39 -10.50 1.59
C TRP A 110 -15.41 -11.58 0.51
N GLY A 111 -16.34 -12.54 0.63
CA GLY A 111 -16.49 -13.63 -0.32
C GLY A 111 -15.58 -14.82 -0.02
N SER A 112 -15.45 -15.73 -0.98
CA SER A 112 -14.61 -16.92 -0.84
C SER A 112 -14.28 -17.52 -2.21
N GLY A 113 -13.17 -18.26 -2.26
CA GLY A 113 -12.73 -18.93 -3.48
C GLY A 113 -12.00 -18.00 -4.44
N GLN A 114 -12.02 -18.35 -5.71
CA GLN A 114 -11.20 -17.75 -6.76
C GLN A 114 -12.10 -17.12 -7.84
N PRO A 115 -11.65 -16.06 -8.51
CA PRO A 115 -10.37 -15.37 -8.29
C PRO A 115 -10.38 -14.46 -7.04
N VAL A 116 -9.20 -14.12 -6.54
CA VAL A 116 -8.98 -13.17 -5.44
C VAL A 116 -8.59 -11.81 -6.03
N LEU A 117 -9.53 -10.88 -5.99
CA LEU A 117 -9.34 -9.49 -6.41
C LEU A 117 -8.92 -8.64 -5.21
N GLY A 118 -7.78 -7.98 -5.32
CA GLY A 118 -7.33 -6.99 -4.35
C GLY A 118 -7.67 -5.56 -4.77
N ILE A 119 -7.98 -4.71 -3.80
CA ILE A 119 -8.00 -3.25 -3.91
C ILE A 119 -7.00 -2.70 -2.89
N TYR A 120 -6.06 -1.87 -3.34
CA TYR A 120 -4.99 -1.28 -2.53
C TYR A 120 -5.16 0.22 -2.51
N GLU A 121 -5.19 0.82 -1.32
CA GLU A 121 -5.18 2.28 -1.16
C GLU A 121 -4.34 2.70 0.04
N ASP A 122 -3.67 3.85 -0.10
CA ASP A 122 -2.95 4.53 0.98
C ASP A 122 -3.88 5.53 1.69
N ILE A 123 -3.61 5.78 2.97
CA ILE A 123 -4.52 6.56 3.84
C ILE A 123 -3.88 7.77 4.53
N ASP A 124 -2.56 7.92 4.48
CA ASP A 124 -1.83 8.96 5.19
C ASP A 124 -1.86 10.34 4.51
N ALA A 125 -1.69 11.38 5.30
CA ALA A 125 -1.50 12.75 4.87
C ALA A 125 -0.03 13.18 4.98
N LEU A 126 0.29 14.33 4.39
CA LEU A 126 1.63 14.92 4.42
C LEU A 126 1.78 15.96 5.55
N PRO A 127 2.92 15.99 6.26
CA PRO A 127 3.19 16.98 7.29
C PRO A 127 3.06 18.42 6.78
N GLY A 128 2.21 19.21 7.43
CA GLY A 128 2.05 20.65 7.18
C GLY A 128 1.23 21.04 5.94
N VAL A 129 0.88 20.10 5.06
CA VAL A 129 0.07 20.37 3.85
C VAL A 129 -1.19 19.51 3.74
N GLY A 130 -1.37 18.50 4.60
CA GLY A 130 -2.56 17.64 4.59
C GLY A 130 -2.54 16.64 3.43
N HIS A 131 -3.71 16.25 2.91
CA HIS A 131 -3.79 15.30 1.80
C HIS A 131 -3.44 15.91 0.44
N ALA A 132 -2.19 16.37 0.31
CA ALA A 132 -1.65 16.94 -0.91
C ALA A 132 -1.20 15.89 -1.95
N CYS A 133 -1.17 14.61 -1.58
CA CYS A 133 -1.01 13.46 -2.49
C CYS A 133 -2.37 12.84 -2.90
N GLY A 134 -3.46 13.22 -2.21
CA GLY A 134 -4.81 12.76 -2.52
C GLY A 134 -5.21 11.41 -1.92
N HIS A 135 -4.48 10.88 -0.93
CA HIS A 135 -4.78 9.58 -0.30
C HIS A 135 -6.20 9.49 0.31
N ASN A 136 -6.79 10.62 0.71
CA ASN A 136 -8.20 10.68 1.11
C ASN A 136 -9.16 10.32 -0.03
N LEU A 137 -8.83 10.71 -1.27
CA LEU A 137 -9.58 10.37 -2.48
C LEU A 137 -9.35 8.91 -2.87
N ASN A 138 -8.10 8.46 -2.80
CA ASN A 138 -7.67 7.09 -3.11
C ASN A 138 -8.45 6.09 -2.25
N THR A 139 -8.33 6.20 -0.92
CA THR A 139 -9.04 5.36 0.05
C THR A 139 -10.56 5.41 -0.15
N ALA A 140 -11.15 6.58 -0.34
CA ALA A 140 -12.59 6.71 -0.55
C ALA A 140 -13.08 5.97 -1.80
N ALA A 141 -12.35 6.10 -2.92
CA ALA A 141 -12.70 5.45 -4.17
C ALA A 141 -12.56 3.93 -4.07
N GLY A 142 -11.45 3.43 -3.51
CA GLY A 142 -11.20 2.00 -3.35
C GLY A 142 -12.22 1.31 -2.44
N VAL A 143 -12.57 1.91 -1.29
CA VAL A 143 -13.58 1.38 -0.37
C VAL A 143 -14.94 1.25 -1.07
N VAL A 144 -15.40 2.29 -1.75
CA VAL A 144 -16.71 2.26 -2.43
C VAL A 144 -16.69 1.34 -3.65
N ALA A 145 -15.56 1.24 -4.37
CA ALA A 145 -15.40 0.26 -5.44
C ALA A 145 -15.54 -1.18 -4.91
N ALA A 146 -14.94 -1.51 -3.77
CA ALA A 146 -15.07 -2.83 -3.14
C ALA A 146 -16.53 -3.15 -2.79
N MET A 147 -17.26 -2.17 -2.24
CA MET A 147 -18.68 -2.30 -1.94
C MET A 147 -19.53 -2.50 -3.20
N ALA A 148 -19.23 -1.76 -4.27
CA ALA A 148 -19.90 -1.87 -5.56
C ALA A 148 -19.69 -3.24 -6.21
N ILE A 149 -18.45 -3.74 -6.21
CA ILE A 149 -18.10 -5.07 -6.72
C ILE A 149 -18.81 -6.14 -5.91
N LYS A 150 -18.78 -6.07 -4.58
CA LYS A 150 -19.53 -6.97 -3.69
C LYS A 150 -21.00 -7.02 -4.06
N SER A 151 -21.66 -5.86 -4.17
CA SER A 151 -23.08 -5.76 -4.49
C SER A 151 -23.44 -6.44 -5.82
N ALA A 152 -22.61 -6.23 -6.85
CA ALA A 152 -22.77 -6.93 -8.13
C ALA A 152 -22.48 -8.43 -8.02
N MET A 153 -21.48 -8.86 -7.25
CA MET A 153 -21.21 -10.28 -7.02
C MET A 153 -22.39 -10.99 -6.36
N GLU A 154 -23.02 -10.37 -5.35
CA GLU A 154 -24.22 -10.90 -4.69
C GLU A 154 -25.40 -10.99 -5.66
N SER A 155 -25.64 -9.92 -6.42
CA SER A 155 -26.79 -9.81 -7.32
C SER A 155 -26.73 -10.75 -8.52
N TYR A 156 -25.52 -11.00 -9.03
CA TYR A 156 -25.28 -11.82 -10.23
C TYR A 156 -24.63 -13.17 -9.93
N GLN A 157 -24.48 -13.53 -8.65
CA GLN A 157 -23.88 -14.79 -8.19
C GLN A 157 -22.46 -15.03 -8.75
N ILE A 158 -21.67 -13.97 -8.82
CA ILE A 158 -20.29 -14.05 -9.33
C ILE A 158 -19.40 -14.62 -8.20
N PRO A 159 -18.70 -15.75 -8.43
CA PRO A 159 -17.80 -16.32 -7.43
C PRO A 159 -16.52 -15.49 -7.31
N GLY A 160 -15.87 -15.55 -6.15
CA GLY A 160 -14.58 -14.93 -5.92
C GLY A 160 -14.44 -14.34 -4.52
N THR A 161 -13.29 -13.73 -4.29
CA THR A 161 -12.95 -13.05 -3.04
C THR A 161 -12.51 -11.62 -3.34
N ILE A 162 -12.93 -10.68 -2.52
CA ILE A 162 -12.44 -9.29 -2.52
C ILE A 162 -11.57 -9.09 -1.28
N LYS A 163 -10.38 -8.50 -1.44
CA LYS A 163 -9.55 -8.02 -0.35
C LYS A 163 -9.27 -6.53 -0.51
N VAL A 164 -9.53 -5.73 0.51
CA VAL A 164 -9.19 -4.30 0.55
C VAL A 164 -8.01 -4.13 1.50
N PHE A 165 -6.92 -3.58 1.01
CA PHE A 165 -5.70 -3.28 1.74
C PHE A 165 -5.64 -1.78 1.97
N LEU A 166 -5.72 -1.35 3.24
CA LEU A 166 -5.50 0.04 3.62
C LEU A 166 -4.14 0.15 4.28
N ASN A 167 -3.23 0.86 3.61
CA ASN A 167 -1.84 0.98 4.02
C ASN A 167 -1.58 2.37 4.59
N PRO A 168 -1.06 2.46 5.84
CA PRO A 168 -0.61 3.72 6.40
C PRO A 168 0.78 4.10 5.86
N ALA A 169 1.19 5.34 6.11
CA ALA A 169 2.57 5.80 6.01
C ALA A 169 3.32 5.53 4.70
N GLU A 170 2.65 5.65 3.54
CA GLU A 170 3.31 5.57 2.23
C GLU A 170 4.40 6.65 2.10
N GLU A 171 4.12 7.86 2.58
CA GLU A 171 4.95 9.06 2.32
C GLU A 171 6.25 9.12 3.12
N VAL A 172 6.36 8.32 4.19
CA VAL A 172 7.47 8.43 5.17
C VAL A 172 8.12 7.11 5.55
N TRP A 173 7.40 5.97 5.46
CA TRP A 173 7.86 4.72 6.07
C TRP A 173 7.62 3.46 5.24
N ASP A 174 7.05 3.56 4.04
CA ASP A 174 6.97 2.46 3.07
C ASP A 174 6.33 1.18 3.67
N VAL A 175 5.14 1.28 4.26
CA VAL A 175 4.48 0.16 4.97
C VAL A 175 4.10 -0.99 4.04
N ALA A 176 3.68 -0.73 2.81
CA ALA A 176 3.24 -1.77 1.88
C ALA A 176 4.28 -2.90 1.66
N PRO A 177 5.59 -2.60 1.52
CA PRO A 177 6.65 -3.60 1.59
C PRO A 177 6.62 -4.52 2.82
N LEU A 178 6.30 -4.01 4.03
CA LEU A 178 6.18 -4.84 5.23
C LEU A 178 4.97 -5.77 5.15
N VAL A 179 3.85 -5.28 4.62
CA VAL A 179 2.66 -6.09 4.34
C VAL A 179 2.95 -7.18 3.31
N ALA A 180 3.76 -6.87 2.30
CA ALA A 180 4.23 -7.82 1.29
C ALA A 180 5.18 -8.89 1.87
N ALA A 181 6.12 -8.47 2.72
CA ALA A 181 7.03 -9.38 3.41
C ALA A 181 6.29 -10.32 4.37
N ALA A 182 5.22 -9.84 5.00
CA ALA A 182 4.35 -10.65 5.87
C ALA A 182 3.41 -11.59 5.10
N GLY A 183 3.42 -11.58 3.76
CA GLY A 183 2.72 -12.55 2.92
C GLY A 183 1.25 -12.25 2.64
N TYR A 184 0.77 -11.05 2.95
CA TYR A 184 -0.66 -10.71 2.83
C TYR A 184 -1.16 -10.56 1.37
N TYR A 185 -0.24 -10.43 0.42
CA TYR A 185 -0.57 -10.40 -1.02
C TYR A 185 -0.38 -11.74 -1.73
N ASP A 186 0.10 -12.79 -1.04
CA ASP A 186 0.57 -14.04 -1.68
C ASP A 186 -0.55 -14.82 -2.39
N ASP A 187 -1.80 -14.64 -1.96
CA ASP A 187 -2.97 -15.30 -2.51
C ASP A 187 -3.82 -14.39 -3.42
N VAL A 188 -3.37 -13.16 -3.69
CA VAL A 188 -4.07 -12.21 -4.57
C VAL A 188 -3.73 -12.52 -6.03
N ASP A 189 -4.74 -12.65 -6.89
CA ASP A 189 -4.53 -12.90 -8.32
C ASP A 189 -4.21 -11.63 -9.10
N VAL A 190 -4.82 -10.52 -8.68
CA VAL A 190 -4.69 -9.20 -9.30
C VAL A 190 -5.07 -8.13 -8.30
N LEU A 191 -4.32 -7.03 -8.27
CA LEU A 191 -4.49 -5.91 -7.36
C LEU A 191 -4.76 -4.62 -8.13
N LEU A 192 -5.82 -3.91 -7.77
CA LEU A 192 -6.20 -2.63 -8.36
C LEU A 192 -5.97 -1.50 -7.35
N SER A 193 -5.63 -0.31 -7.84
CA SER A 193 -5.50 0.89 -7.02
C SER A 193 -5.89 2.11 -7.84
N PHE A 194 -6.19 3.21 -7.18
CA PHE A 194 -6.38 4.51 -7.81
C PHE A 194 -5.45 5.55 -7.17
N HIS A 195 -4.91 6.44 -8.00
CA HIS A 195 -4.15 7.59 -7.50
C HIS A 195 -4.70 8.89 -8.08
N ALA A 196 -4.97 9.85 -7.19
CA ALA A 196 -5.32 11.21 -7.52
C ALA A 196 -4.25 11.89 -8.39
N GLY A 197 -4.67 12.77 -9.29
CA GLY A 197 -3.75 13.44 -10.20
C GLY A 197 -4.43 14.40 -11.15
N THR A 198 -3.68 14.88 -12.14
CA THR A 198 -4.19 15.82 -13.16
C THR A 198 -4.69 15.13 -14.43
N ASP A 199 -4.41 13.84 -14.59
CA ASP A 199 -4.55 13.12 -15.86
C ASP A 199 -5.46 11.90 -15.71
N ASN A 200 -6.27 11.62 -16.75
CA ASN A 200 -6.93 10.33 -16.88
C ASN A 200 -6.01 9.37 -17.66
N THR A 201 -5.47 8.36 -16.99
CA THR A 201 -4.48 7.42 -17.54
C THR A 201 -4.39 6.17 -16.67
N SER A 202 -3.43 5.30 -16.93
CA SER A 202 -3.05 4.22 -16.01
C SER A 202 -1.52 4.11 -15.92
N GLU A 203 -1.05 3.44 -14.88
CA GLU A 203 0.38 3.23 -14.72
C GLU A 203 0.88 2.01 -15.52
N PHE A 204 1.76 2.27 -16.48
CA PHE A 204 2.58 1.25 -17.11
C PHE A 204 4.02 1.73 -17.05
N GLY A 205 4.92 1.03 -16.36
CA GLY A 205 6.30 1.49 -16.18
C GLY A 205 6.96 0.88 -14.96
N SER A 206 8.26 1.15 -14.81
CA SER A 206 9.06 0.67 -13.70
C SER A 206 9.63 1.84 -12.89
N THR A 207 9.98 1.59 -11.64
CA THR A 207 10.66 2.51 -10.71
C THR A 207 12.03 1.97 -10.35
N MET A 208 12.89 2.77 -9.72
CA MET A 208 14.19 2.30 -9.24
C MET A 208 14.00 1.51 -7.96
N ALA A 209 14.62 0.33 -7.89
CA ALA A 209 14.91 -0.29 -6.61
C ALA A 209 15.90 0.59 -5.82
N MET A 210 15.80 0.56 -4.50
CA MET A 210 16.65 1.36 -3.62
C MET A 210 16.98 0.62 -2.34
N ASP A 211 18.23 0.72 -1.89
CA ASP A 211 18.61 0.51 -0.49
C ASP A 211 19.00 1.85 0.14
N HIS A 212 18.55 2.06 1.37
CA HIS A 212 19.03 3.06 2.31
C HIS A 212 19.84 2.36 3.39
N VAL A 213 21.00 2.90 3.72
CA VAL A 213 21.85 2.40 4.78
C VAL A 213 22.61 3.48 5.51
N GLU A 214 22.77 3.32 6.82
CA GLU A 214 23.69 4.08 7.65
C GLU A 214 24.92 3.24 8.04
N TYR A 215 26.11 3.77 7.78
CA TYR A 215 27.39 3.21 8.23
C TYR A 215 27.95 4.09 9.34
N LYS A 216 28.23 3.49 10.49
CA LYS A 216 28.77 4.18 11.66
C LYS A 216 30.13 3.60 12.00
N PHE A 217 31.08 4.47 12.28
CA PHE A 217 32.42 4.09 12.70
C PHE A 217 32.66 4.53 14.14
N LYS A 218 33.26 3.63 14.92
CA LYS A 218 33.65 3.88 16.30
C LYS A 218 35.15 3.73 16.43
N GLY A 219 35.79 4.81 16.84
CA GLY A 219 37.22 4.90 17.05
C GLY A 219 37.55 5.30 18.49
N LYS A 220 38.57 6.14 18.63
CA LYS A 220 39.10 6.56 19.93
C LYS A 220 39.55 8.01 19.87
N ALA A 221 38.98 8.82 20.77
CA ALA A 221 39.37 10.23 20.88
C ALA A 221 40.79 10.39 21.42
N ALA A 222 41.49 11.38 20.89
CA ALA A 222 42.77 11.87 21.38
C ALA A 222 42.91 13.36 21.05
N HIS A 223 43.82 14.05 21.74
CA HIS A 223 44.15 15.42 21.38
C HIS A 223 44.84 15.44 20.02
N ALA A 224 44.26 16.11 19.03
CA ALA A 224 44.69 16.02 17.63
C ALA A 224 46.15 16.48 17.41
N SER A 225 46.61 17.49 18.16
CA SER A 225 48.02 17.94 18.09
C SER A 225 48.98 17.26 19.07
N ALA A 226 48.53 16.95 20.30
CA ALA A 226 49.44 16.57 21.38
C ALA A 226 49.70 15.06 21.48
N ALA A 227 48.75 14.22 21.04
CA ALA A 227 48.90 12.77 21.04
C ALA A 227 48.05 12.08 19.95
N PRO A 228 48.10 12.53 18.67
CA PRO A 228 47.29 11.95 17.60
C PRO A 228 47.49 10.44 17.45
N GLU A 229 48.70 9.93 17.71
CA GLU A 229 49.07 8.51 17.62
C GLU A 229 48.31 7.61 18.61
N LYS A 230 47.62 8.18 19.60
CA LYS A 230 46.79 7.44 20.57
C LYS A 230 45.32 7.35 20.15
N GLY A 231 44.93 8.08 19.11
CA GLY A 231 43.57 8.12 18.57
C GLY A 231 43.35 7.13 17.43
N LEU A 232 42.08 6.87 17.14
CA LEU A 232 41.61 6.11 15.99
C LEU A 232 40.48 6.94 15.38
N SER A 233 40.71 7.54 14.20
CA SER A 233 39.77 8.52 13.64
C SER A 233 38.62 7.83 12.93
N ALA A 234 37.42 7.96 13.48
CA ALA A 234 36.19 7.52 12.83
C ALA A 234 35.85 8.36 11.59
N LEU A 235 36.19 9.66 11.60
CA LEU A 235 35.99 10.53 10.45
C LEU A 235 36.86 10.10 9.26
N ASP A 236 38.12 9.73 9.50
CA ASP A 236 39.01 9.22 8.44
C ASP A 236 38.42 7.95 7.81
N ALA A 237 37.74 7.11 8.59
CA ALA A 237 37.08 5.90 8.09
C ALA A 237 35.91 6.26 7.17
N VAL A 238 35.09 7.26 7.54
CA VAL A 238 34.04 7.79 6.66
C VAL A 238 34.62 8.36 5.36
N GLU A 239 35.70 9.14 5.44
CA GLU A 239 36.34 9.72 4.26
C GLU A 239 36.92 8.64 3.32
N ILE A 240 37.63 7.66 3.87
CA ILE A 240 38.19 6.54 3.09
C ILE A 240 37.06 5.74 2.42
N MET A 241 36.00 5.43 3.16
CA MET A 241 34.83 4.74 2.60
C MET A 241 34.24 5.55 1.44
N ASN A 242 33.99 6.83 1.62
CA ASN A 242 33.39 7.70 0.61
C ASN A 242 34.25 7.77 -0.67
N ILE A 243 35.58 7.88 -0.52
CA ILE A 243 36.51 7.86 -1.65
C ILE A 243 36.49 6.51 -2.36
N ALA A 244 36.53 5.40 -1.61
CA ALA A 244 36.48 4.06 -2.17
C ALA A 244 35.17 3.83 -2.96
N VAL A 245 34.04 4.29 -2.44
CA VAL A 245 32.75 4.22 -3.15
C VAL A 245 32.74 5.13 -4.38
N ASN A 246 33.38 6.29 -4.35
CA ASN A 246 33.48 7.15 -5.53
C ASN A 246 34.24 6.47 -6.68
N PHE A 247 35.30 5.70 -6.39
CA PHE A 247 35.98 4.88 -7.40
C PHE A 247 35.13 3.67 -7.84
N LEU A 248 34.39 3.06 -6.92
CA LEU A 248 33.49 1.95 -7.22
C LEU A 248 32.46 2.30 -8.31
N ARG A 249 32.01 3.56 -8.40
CA ARG A 249 31.01 4.02 -9.39
C ARG A 249 31.39 3.72 -10.84
N GLU A 250 32.68 3.72 -11.19
CA GLU A 250 33.16 3.35 -12.54
C GLU A 250 32.90 1.88 -12.89
N HIS A 251 32.72 1.03 -11.88
CA HIS A 251 32.59 -0.42 -12.01
C HIS A 251 31.18 -0.93 -11.70
N LEU A 252 30.18 -0.07 -11.85
CA LEU A 252 28.75 -0.34 -11.68
C LEU A 252 28.00 0.07 -12.96
N ILE A 253 26.75 -0.38 -13.10
CA ILE A 253 25.93 -0.05 -14.29
C ILE A 253 25.67 1.47 -14.38
N GLN A 254 25.53 1.97 -15.60
CA GLN A 254 25.42 3.41 -15.87
C GLN A 254 24.14 4.04 -15.28
N GLU A 255 23.07 3.25 -15.18
CA GLU A 255 21.76 3.65 -14.66
C GLU A 255 21.75 3.79 -13.14
N MET A 256 22.77 3.27 -12.45
CA MET A 256 22.83 3.30 -10.99
C MET A 256 23.06 4.72 -10.46
N ARG A 257 22.48 5.03 -9.30
CA ARG A 257 22.72 6.27 -8.57
C ARG A 257 23.10 5.96 -7.13
N ILE A 258 24.25 6.46 -6.71
CA ILE A 258 24.73 6.35 -5.33
C ILE A 258 24.92 7.75 -4.79
N HIS A 259 24.30 8.04 -3.65
CA HIS A 259 24.37 9.33 -2.98
C HIS A 259 24.69 9.10 -1.51
N TYR A 260 25.44 10.00 -0.90
CA TYR A 260 25.71 9.93 0.54
C TYR A 260 25.77 11.31 1.17
N VAL A 261 25.53 11.34 2.48
CA VAL A 261 25.79 12.48 3.36
C VAL A 261 26.57 12.00 4.59
N ILE A 262 27.40 12.87 5.16
CA ILE A 262 28.02 12.63 6.47
C ILE A 262 27.03 13.13 7.52
N THR A 263 26.49 12.21 8.34
CA THR A 263 25.49 12.52 9.36
C THR A 263 26.12 12.83 10.72
N ASP A 264 27.31 12.32 10.98
CA ASP A 264 28.18 12.68 12.10
C ASP A 264 29.62 12.80 11.57
N GLY A 265 30.23 13.97 11.74
CA GLY A 265 31.59 14.28 11.30
C GLY A 265 32.56 14.55 12.46
N GLY A 266 32.18 14.25 13.70
CA GLY A 266 32.93 14.65 14.89
C GLY A 266 32.60 16.07 15.37
N ALA A 267 32.96 16.35 16.62
CA ALA A 267 32.49 17.54 17.34
C ALA A 267 33.43 18.75 17.30
N ALA A 268 34.75 18.55 17.16
CA ALA A 268 35.73 19.63 17.20
C ALA A 268 37.04 19.28 16.48
N PRO A 269 37.66 20.22 15.74
CA PRO A 269 38.85 19.94 14.93
C PRO A 269 40.12 19.67 15.73
N ASN A 270 40.16 20.03 17.03
CA ASN A 270 41.30 19.75 17.91
C ASN A 270 41.21 18.39 18.62
N ILE A 271 40.18 17.58 18.32
CA ILE A 271 39.93 16.25 18.89
C ILE A 271 39.84 15.25 17.74
N VAL A 272 40.58 14.14 17.82
CA VAL A 272 40.41 13.01 16.89
C VAL A 272 38.98 12.46 17.04
N PRO A 273 38.13 12.43 16.00
CA PRO A 273 36.75 11.98 16.13
C PRO A 273 36.65 10.51 16.55
N ALA A 274 36.03 10.25 17.71
CA ALA A 274 35.77 8.90 18.19
C ALA A 274 34.52 8.27 17.57
N THR A 275 33.64 9.07 16.99
CA THR A 275 32.46 8.63 16.23
C THR A 275 32.38 9.42 14.95
N ALA A 276 31.86 8.77 13.91
CA ALA A 276 31.45 9.41 12.67
C ALA A 276 30.47 8.47 11.95
N ALA A 277 29.61 9.02 11.11
CA ALA A 277 28.62 8.25 10.38
C ALA A 277 28.33 8.84 9.00
N SER A 278 28.00 7.97 8.06
CA SER A 278 27.53 8.37 6.74
C SER A 278 26.31 7.55 6.32
N ARG A 279 25.35 8.24 5.71
CA ARG A 279 24.10 7.66 5.21
C ARG A 279 24.12 7.63 3.69
N TYR A 280 23.77 6.49 3.12
CA TYR A 280 23.79 6.21 1.69
C TYR A 280 22.40 5.88 1.15
N PHE A 281 22.13 6.34 -0.07
CA PHE A 281 21.10 5.78 -0.96
C PHE A 281 21.76 5.12 -2.15
N ILE A 282 21.33 3.90 -2.48
CA ILE A 282 21.84 3.06 -3.55
C ILE A 282 20.67 2.68 -4.43
N ARG A 283 20.59 3.22 -5.66
CA ARG A 283 19.45 3.02 -6.57
C ARG A 283 19.86 2.37 -7.87
N ALA A 284 19.10 1.39 -8.32
CA ALA A 284 19.27 0.77 -9.64
C ALA A 284 17.91 0.37 -10.25
N PRO A 285 17.83 0.14 -11.57
CA PRO A 285 16.56 -0.26 -12.21
C PRO A 285 16.00 -1.58 -11.70
N LYS A 286 16.84 -2.48 -11.15
CA LYS A 286 16.41 -3.76 -10.58
C LYS A 286 17.04 -4.02 -9.22
N TYR A 287 16.31 -4.68 -8.33
CA TYR A 287 16.81 -4.99 -6.99
C TYR A 287 18.11 -5.82 -6.97
N PRO A 288 18.32 -6.84 -7.84
CA PRO A 288 19.60 -7.56 -7.89
C PRO A 288 20.83 -6.67 -8.11
N ASP A 289 20.68 -5.58 -8.88
CA ASP A 289 21.76 -4.63 -9.13
C ASP A 289 22.06 -3.80 -7.86
N VAL A 290 21.02 -3.42 -7.10
CA VAL A 290 21.16 -2.78 -5.78
C VAL A 290 21.89 -3.72 -4.82
N ALA A 291 21.44 -4.96 -4.69
CA ALA A 291 22.05 -5.94 -3.79
C ALA A 291 23.53 -6.20 -4.12
N TYR A 292 23.87 -6.28 -5.41
CA TYR A 292 25.26 -6.41 -5.87
C TYR A 292 26.10 -5.19 -5.49
N ALA A 293 25.62 -3.97 -5.77
CA ALA A 293 26.34 -2.75 -5.40
C ALA A 293 26.47 -2.60 -3.90
N ARG A 294 25.41 -2.93 -3.15
CA ARG A 294 25.36 -2.84 -1.70
C ARG A 294 26.45 -3.69 -1.05
N LYS A 295 26.61 -4.94 -1.50
CA LYS A 295 27.68 -5.81 -1.03
C LYS A 295 29.07 -5.18 -1.24
N ARG A 296 29.32 -4.54 -2.39
CA ARG A 296 30.61 -3.89 -2.68
C ARG A 296 30.83 -2.64 -1.83
N ILE A 297 29.78 -1.88 -1.55
CA ILE A 297 29.84 -0.72 -0.63
C ILE A 297 30.12 -1.17 0.81
N ASP A 298 29.51 -2.27 1.26
CA ASP A 298 29.84 -2.87 2.56
C ASP A 298 31.32 -3.27 2.63
N ASP A 299 31.87 -3.81 1.54
CA ASP A 299 33.29 -4.17 1.46
C ASP A 299 34.19 -2.91 1.49
N CYS A 300 33.77 -1.79 0.89
CA CYS A 300 34.44 -0.48 1.06
C CYS A 300 34.42 0.00 2.51
N ALA A 301 33.29 -0.11 3.21
CA ALA A 301 33.18 0.28 4.61
C ALA A 301 34.08 -0.58 5.51
N LYS A 302 34.12 -1.90 5.29
CA LYS A 302 35.03 -2.82 6.01
C LYS A 302 36.50 -2.47 5.77
N ALA A 303 36.88 -2.12 4.53
CA ALA A 303 38.24 -1.70 4.21
C ALA A 303 38.63 -0.40 4.92
N ALA A 304 37.70 0.55 5.04
CA ALA A 304 37.93 1.80 5.75
C ALA A 304 38.11 1.60 7.26
N ALA A 305 37.29 0.73 7.87
CA ALA A 305 37.44 0.33 9.27
C ALA A 305 38.82 -0.31 9.51
N LEU A 306 39.21 -1.25 8.65
CA LEU A 306 40.52 -1.90 8.72
C LEU A 306 41.66 -0.90 8.59
N ALA A 307 41.60 0.04 7.64
CA ALA A 307 42.66 1.01 7.38
C ALA A 307 42.89 1.98 8.56
N THR A 308 41.84 2.25 9.34
CA THR A 308 41.86 3.22 10.45
C THR A 308 41.91 2.57 11.83
N GLY A 309 41.83 1.24 11.90
CA GLY A 309 41.72 0.50 13.17
C GLY A 309 40.41 0.75 13.92
N THR A 310 39.38 1.26 13.25
CA THR A 310 38.06 1.54 13.85
C THR A 310 37.13 0.33 13.76
N GLU A 311 36.08 0.36 14.57
CA GLU A 311 34.96 -0.59 14.50
C GLU A 311 33.90 -0.07 13.52
N LEU A 312 33.34 -0.96 12.71
CA LEU A 312 32.20 -0.67 11.82
C LEU A 312 30.90 -1.24 12.40
N GLU A 313 29.89 -0.40 12.50
CA GLU A 313 28.48 -0.78 12.70
C GLU A 313 27.71 -0.40 11.43
N ILE A 314 27.07 -1.38 10.80
CA ILE A 314 26.05 -1.12 9.77
C ILE A 314 24.73 -0.96 10.52
N GLY A 315 24.23 0.28 10.58
CA GLY A 315 23.07 0.68 11.35
C GLY A 315 21.75 0.45 10.60
N PHE A 316 20.84 1.42 10.68
CA PHE A 316 19.53 1.36 10.02
C PHE A 316 19.70 1.06 8.52
N SER A 317 18.96 0.06 8.03
CA SER A 317 18.88 -0.30 6.63
C SER A 317 17.42 -0.54 6.27
N SER A 318 16.95 0.10 5.21
CA SER A 318 15.63 -0.11 4.61
C SER A 318 15.80 -0.20 3.10
N GLY A 319 14.89 -0.86 2.41
CA GLY A 319 14.95 -0.96 0.95
C GLY A 319 13.61 -1.25 0.32
N ILE A 320 13.49 -0.83 -0.94
CA ILE A 320 12.30 -1.01 -1.77
C ILE A 320 12.71 -1.56 -3.14
N TYR A 321 11.83 -2.38 -3.70
CA TYR A 321 12.03 -3.05 -4.97
C TYR A 321 11.53 -2.18 -6.12
N ASN A 322 12.04 -2.45 -7.33
CA ASN A 322 11.53 -1.82 -8.53
C ASN A 322 10.11 -2.33 -8.83
N LYS A 323 9.26 -1.49 -9.42
CA LYS A 323 7.96 -1.93 -9.91
C LYS A 323 8.08 -2.97 -11.04
N VAL A 324 7.22 -3.98 -11.02
CA VAL A 324 7.06 -4.97 -12.10
C VAL A 324 5.84 -4.57 -12.94
N PRO A 325 6.04 -3.97 -14.14
CA PRO A 325 4.93 -3.48 -14.95
C PRO A 325 4.10 -4.61 -15.56
N ASN A 326 2.78 -4.40 -15.64
CA ASN A 326 1.83 -5.28 -16.32
C ASN A 326 1.03 -4.48 -17.36
N LYS A 327 1.36 -4.65 -18.64
CA LYS A 327 0.74 -3.87 -19.73
C LYS A 327 -0.72 -4.27 -19.95
N SER A 328 -1.02 -5.56 -19.93
CA SER A 328 -2.39 -6.06 -20.07
C SER A 328 -3.32 -5.42 -19.04
N LEU A 329 -2.88 -5.34 -17.79
CA LEU A 329 -3.66 -4.73 -16.72
C LEU A 329 -3.78 -3.21 -16.89
N ALA A 330 -2.70 -2.52 -17.27
CA ALA A 330 -2.75 -1.09 -17.54
C ALA A 330 -3.74 -0.73 -18.68
N LEU A 331 -3.84 -1.56 -19.72
CA LEU A 331 -4.79 -1.35 -20.81
C LEU A 331 -6.24 -1.60 -20.38
N LEU A 332 -6.49 -2.60 -19.54
CA LEU A 332 -7.83 -2.83 -18.95
C LEU A 332 -8.27 -1.63 -18.09
N ALA A 333 -7.34 -0.99 -17.37
CA ALA A 333 -7.61 0.25 -16.65
C ALA A 333 -8.04 1.38 -17.58
N ILE A 334 -7.37 1.56 -18.73
CA ILE A 334 -7.78 2.54 -19.74
C ILE A 334 -9.19 2.25 -20.27
N ASP A 335 -9.51 0.99 -20.56
CA ASP A 335 -10.83 0.60 -21.05
C ASP A 335 -11.91 0.87 -19.99
N ALA A 336 -11.62 0.63 -18.71
CA ALA A 336 -12.50 0.98 -17.61
C ALA A 336 -12.74 2.49 -17.53
N ILE A 337 -11.69 3.31 -17.62
CA ILE A 337 -11.79 4.79 -17.63
C ILE A 337 -12.63 5.26 -18.83
N LYS A 338 -12.40 4.71 -20.01
CA LYS A 338 -13.19 5.00 -21.23
C LYS A 338 -14.66 4.63 -21.05
N SER A 339 -14.96 3.53 -20.36
CA SER A 339 -16.33 3.05 -20.17
C SER A 339 -17.17 3.94 -19.23
N VAL A 340 -16.52 4.59 -18.25
CA VAL A 340 -17.22 5.44 -17.28
C VAL A 340 -17.18 6.92 -17.67
N GLY A 341 -16.18 7.35 -18.45
CA GLY A 341 -15.95 8.74 -18.86
C GLY A 341 -15.17 9.56 -17.83
N PRO A 342 -14.79 10.82 -18.15
CA PRO A 342 -14.19 11.74 -17.19
C PRO A 342 -15.25 12.32 -16.23
N ALA A 343 -14.81 12.93 -15.13
CA ALA A 343 -15.69 13.69 -14.25
C ALA A 343 -16.24 14.95 -14.96
N GLU A 344 -17.50 15.28 -14.67
CA GLU A 344 -18.21 16.42 -15.25
C GLU A 344 -18.57 17.44 -14.17
N PHE A 345 -18.38 18.72 -14.48
CA PHE A 345 -18.55 19.80 -13.51
C PHE A 345 -19.56 20.84 -14.01
N THR A 346 -20.49 21.20 -13.13
CA THR A 346 -21.45 22.27 -13.37
C THR A 346 -20.78 23.65 -13.26
N GLY A 347 -21.36 24.67 -13.89
CA GLY A 347 -20.85 26.04 -13.78
C GLY A 347 -20.77 26.56 -12.33
N ALA A 348 -21.65 26.08 -11.45
CA ALA A 348 -21.61 26.41 -10.02
C ALA A 348 -20.40 25.77 -9.32
N GLN A 349 -20.05 24.52 -9.65
CA GLN A 349 -18.87 23.84 -9.12
C GLN A 349 -17.58 24.48 -9.62
N ILE A 350 -17.53 24.88 -10.89
CA ILE A 350 -16.39 25.62 -11.45
C ILE A 350 -16.21 26.95 -10.70
N ALA A 351 -17.29 27.71 -10.51
CA ALA A 351 -17.22 28.97 -9.76
C ALA A 351 -16.78 28.78 -8.29
N GLN A 352 -17.13 27.66 -7.65
CA GLN A 352 -16.62 27.31 -6.31
C GLN A 352 -15.10 27.11 -6.32
N MET A 353 -14.57 26.44 -7.35
CA MET A 353 -13.13 26.20 -7.48
C MET A 353 -12.36 27.48 -7.83
N GLU A 354 -12.92 28.34 -8.69
CA GLU A 354 -12.35 29.66 -8.98
C GLU A 354 -12.27 30.53 -7.72
N ALA A 355 -13.26 30.46 -6.83
CA ALA A 355 -13.24 31.16 -5.54
C ALA A 355 -12.15 30.63 -4.58
N LEU A 356 -11.69 29.40 -4.77
CA LEU A 356 -10.53 28.81 -4.08
C LEU A 356 -9.18 29.15 -4.76
N GLY A 357 -9.20 29.95 -5.83
CA GLY A 357 -8.02 30.30 -6.61
C GLY A 357 -7.60 29.23 -7.62
N ILE A 358 -8.41 28.20 -7.85
CA ILE A 358 -8.13 27.11 -8.80
C ILE A 358 -8.65 27.52 -10.18
N SER A 359 -7.74 27.60 -11.15
CA SER A 359 -8.07 27.98 -12.53
C SER A 359 -8.25 26.75 -13.42
N GLY A 360 -9.30 26.76 -14.24
CA GLY A 360 -9.59 25.66 -15.16
C GLY A 360 -10.34 24.50 -14.49
N THR A 361 -10.47 23.41 -15.23
CA THR A 361 -11.12 22.16 -14.79
C THR A 361 -10.18 20.98 -14.99
N PRO A 362 -10.34 19.89 -14.22
CA PRO A 362 -9.60 18.65 -14.45
C PRO A 362 -9.67 18.18 -15.91
N ASP A 363 -8.61 17.52 -16.37
CA ASP A 363 -8.51 17.06 -17.76
C ASP A 363 -9.64 16.07 -18.08
N LYS A 364 -10.15 16.14 -19.31
CA LYS A 364 -11.13 15.21 -19.86
C LYS A 364 -10.50 14.20 -20.82
N GLY A 365 -9.28 14.49 -21.29
CA GLY A 365 -8.52 13.60 -22.15
C GLY A 365 -8.15 12.33 -21.41
N ILE A 366 -8.24 11.20 -22.12
CA ILE A 366 -7.72 9.90 -21.66
C ILE A 366 -6.43 9.64 -22.43
N LYS A 367 -5.34 9.45 -21.68
CA LYS A 367 -4.00 9.22 -22.20
C LYS A 367 -3.67 7.74 -22.12
N GLU A 368 -3.04 7.21 -23.15
CA GLU A 368 -2.52 5.84 -23.13
C GLU A 368 -1.29 5.75 -22.21
N PRO A 369 -1.10 4.63 -21.48
CA PRO A 369 -0.06 4.51 -20.48
C PRO A 369 1.31 4.29 -21.14
N THR A 370 2.38 4.86 -20.55
CA THR A 370 3.71 4.88 -21.18
C THR A 370 4.78 4.11 -20.39
N GLY A 371 5.25 2.99 -20.94
CA GLY A 371 6.14 2.03 -20.28
C GLY A 371 7.60 2.47 -20.10
N SER A 372 7.86 3.58 -19.41
CA SER A 372 9.22 4.07 -19.16
C SER A 372 9.77 3.65 -17.79
N GLN A 373 11.10 3.70 -17.65
CA GLN A 373 11.79 3.56 -16.38
C GLN A 373 11.86 4.95 -15.71
N SER A 374 11.10 5.12 -14.63
CA SER A 374 11.25 6.27 -13.74
C SER A 374 12.53 6.12 -12.90
N PHE A 375 13.17 7.26 -12.60
CA PHE A 375 14.32 7.32 -11.69
C PHE A 375 13.94 7.58 -10.22
N GLY A 376 12.63 7.70 -9.94
CA GLY A 376 12.07 7.68 -8.59
C GLY A 376 11.90 6.26 -8.06
N SER A 377 11.63 6.13 -6.76
CA SER A 377 11.34 4.87 -6.08
C SER A 377 10.01 5.01 -5.34
N ASN A 378 9.20 3.95 -5.28
CA ASN A 378 7.87 3.96 -4.66
C ASN A 378 7.60 2.57 -4.03
N PRO A 379 7.01 2.51 -2.81
CA PRO A 379 6.78 1.27 -2.07
C PRO A 379 5.85 0.26 -2.74
N ILE A 380 4.94 0.71 -3.63
CA ILE A 380 4.08 -0.20 -4.41
C ILE A 380 4.91 -1.15 -5.30
N GLY A 381 6.18 -0.80 -5.56
CA GLY A 381 7.14 -1.66 -6.24
C GLY A 381 7.18 -3.05 -5.60
N ASP A 382 7.32 -3.14 -4.28
CA ASP A 382 7.35 -4.40 -3.54
C ASP A 382 6.07 -5.22 -3.70
N VAL A 383 4.92 -4.56 -3.69
CA VAL A 383 3.62 -5.22 -3.89
C VAL A 383 3.54 -5.87 -5.27
N THR A 384 4.08 -5.20 -6.31
CA THR A 384 4.12 -5.77 -7.66
C THR A 384 5.08 -6.95 -7.81
N TRP A 385 5.93 -7.27 -6.82
CA TRP A 385 6.68 -8.54 -6.82
C TRP A 385 5.86 -9.72 -6.33
N LYS A 386 4.71 -9.47 -5.69
CA LYS A 386 3.83 -10.48 -5.11
C LYS A 386 2.66 -10.81 -6.02
N THR A 387 2.05 -9.80 -6.61
CA THR A 387 0.85 -9.91 -7.46
C THR A 387 0.92 -8.90 -8.60
N PRO A 388 0.35 -9.18 -9.80
CA PRO A 388 0.19 -8.14 -10.81
C PRO A 388 -0.70 -7.01 -10.29
N SER A 389 -0.21 -5.78 -10.41
CA SER A 389 -0.94 -4.59 -9.97
C SER A 389 -0.90 -3.46 -10.99
N THR A 390 -1.96 -2.67 -11.01
CA THR A 390 -1.99 -1.39 -11.74
C THR A 390 -2.67 -0.33 -10.90
N THR A 391 -2.29 0.92 -11.17
CA THR A 391 -2.92 2.09 -10.57
C THR A 391 -3.61 2.88 -11.67
N LEU A 392 -4.89 3.19 -11.48
CA LEU A 392 -5.65 4.06 -12.35
C LEU A 392 -5.35 5.52 -11.98
N GLY A 393 -5.22 6.38 -12.99
CA GLY A 393 -5.25 7.83 -12.83
C GLY A 393 -6.59 8.36 -13.31
N ILE A 394 -7.31 9.06 -12.44
CA ILE A 394 -8.46 9.89 -12.80
C ILE A 394 -8.11 11.33 -12.43
N ALA A 395 -8.43 12.27 -13.32
CA ALA A 395 -8.17 13.67 -13.08
C ALA A 395 -9.04 14.21 -11.93
N THR A 396 -8.41 14.43 -10.79
CA THR A 396 -9.00 15.02 -9.57
C THR A 396 -8.58 16.47 -9.39
N TRP A 397 -7.51 16.90 -10.06
CA TRP A 397 -6.94 18.23 -9.97
C TRP A 397 -6.89 18.89 -11.35
N ALA A 398 -6.93 20.22 -11.36
CA ALA A 398 -6.76 21.01 -12.57
C ALA A 398 -5.36 20.78 -13.20
N PRO A 399 -5.24 20.84 -14.54
CA PRO A 399 -3.95 20.68 -15.21
C PRO A 399 -2.90 21.67 -14.69
N GLY A 400 -1.70 21.15 -14.39
CA GLY A 400 -0.58 21.93 -13.89
C GLY A 400 -0.45 21.99 -12.36
N THR A 401 -1.45 21.51 -11.62
CA THR A 401 -1.32 21.35 -10.17
C THR A 401 -0.24 20.33 -9.84
N ALA A 402 0.77 20.75 -9.07
CA ALA A 402 1.81 19.86 -8.58
C ALA A 402 1.30 19.07 -7.37
N GLY A 403 1.55 17.76 -7.34
CA GLY A 403 1.37 16.95 -6.13
C GLY A 403 2.18 17.53 -4.95
N HIS A 404 1.72 17.28 -3.74
CA HIS A 404 2.35 17.71 -2.48
C HIS A 404 2.32 19.24 -2.28
N SER A 405 1.51 19.95 -3.08
CA SER A 405 1.29 21.39 -2.95
C SER A 405 0.01 21.69 -2.15
N VAL A 406 -0.06 22.90 -1.60
CA VAL A 406 -1.28 23.43 -0.97
C VAL A 406 -2.46 23.45 -1.95
N GLU A 407 -2.19 23.65 -3.24
CA GLU A 407 -3.19 23.63 -4.30
C GLU A 407 -3.78 22.22 -4.50
N ALA A 408 -2.94 21.18 -4.50
CA ALA A 408 -3.40 19.79 -4.54
C ALA A 408 -4.21 19.41 -3.29
N ALA A 409 -3.76 19.83 -2.11
CA ALA A 409 -4.49 19.61 -0.86
C ALA A 409 -5.87 20.27 -0.89
N ALA A 410 -5.96 21.54 -1.34
CA ALA A 410 -7.22 22.25 -1.45
C ALA A 410 -8.20 21.57 -2.41
N GLN A 411 -7.71 21.13 -3.58
CA GLN A 411 -8.54 20.42 -4.55
C GLN A 411 -8.97 19.03 -4.07
N SER A 412 -8.13 18.34 -3.29
CA SER A 412 -8.43 17.01 -2.74
C SER A 412 -9.53 17.02 -1.67
N GLY A 413 -9.82 18.18 -1.07
CA GLY A 413 -10.97 18.37 -0.17
C GLY A 413 -12.19 19.00 -0.85
N ALA A 414 -12.07 19.38 -2.12
CA ALA A 414 -13.06 20.17 -2.84
C ALA A 414 -13.70 19.41 -3.99
N VAL A 415 -14.64 20.05 -4.69
CA VAL A 415 -15.54 19.34 -5.60
C VAL A 415 -14.84 18.66 -6.78
N TYR A 416 -13.70 19.18 -7.25
CA TYR A 416 -12.89 18.48 -8.26
C TYR A 416 -12.35 17.14 -7.77
N GLY A 417 -11.74 17.11 -6.59
CA GLY A 417 -11.25 15.86 -6.00
C GLY A 417 -12.38 14.89 -5.69
N LEU A 418 -13.47 15.38 -5.10
CA LEU A 418 -14.58 14.55 -4.66
C LEU A 418 -15.31 13.86 -5.82
N GLU A 419 -15.67 14.58 -6.88
CA GLU A 419 -16.31 13.97 -8.05
C GLU A 419 -15.32 13.07 -8.82
N GLY A 420 -14.03 13.43 -8.84
CA GLY A 420 -12.99 12.57 -9.40
C GLY A 420 -12.86 11.23 -8.67
N ALA A 421 -12.93 11.22 -7.34
CA ALA A 421 -12.94 9.99 -6.53
C ALA A 421 -14.19 9.13 -6.78
N VAL A 422 -15.35 9.75 -6.96
CA VAL A 422 -16.59 9.04 -7.37
C VAL A 422 -16.37 8.37 -8.73
N GLN A 423 -15.81 9.10 -9.68
CA GLN A 423 -15.51 8.57 -11.01
C GLN A 423 -14.46 7.45 -10.98
N ALA A 424 -13.46 7.56 -10.12
CA ALA A 424 -12.47 6.50 -9.88
C ALA A 424 -13.10 5.24 -9.29
N SER A 425 -14.02 5.38 -8.32
CA SER A 425 -14.72 4.23 -7.74
C SER A 425 -15.51 3.44 -8.78
N LYS A 426 -16.13 4.13 -9.75
CA LYS A 426 -16.83 3.52 -10.88
C LYS A 426 -15.88 2.78 -11.81
N ALA A 427 -14.73 3.39 -12.16
CA ALA A 427 -13.73 2.76 -13.01
C ALA A 427 -13.13 1.51 -12.36
N LEU A 428 -12.76 1.59 -11.07
CA LEU A 428 -12.28 0.46 -10.28
C LEU A 428 -13.32 -0.67 -10.22
N ALA A 429 -14.60 -0.33 -9.97
CA ALA A 429 -15.68 -1.31 -9.92
C ALA A 429 -15.88 -2.02 -11.26
N ALA A 430 -15.87 -1.26 -12.37
CA ALA A 430 -16.00 -1.81 -13.71
C ALA A 430 -14.85 -2.76 -14.06
N MET A 431 -13.62 -2.38 -13.71
CA MET A 431 -12.41 -3.18 -13.90
C MET A 431 -12.39 -4.42 -13.03
N GLY A 432 -12.82 -4.31 -11.77
CA GLY A 432 -12.93 -5.44 -10.85
C GLY A 432 -13.89 -6.52 -11.37
N ILE A 433 -15.07 -6.13 -11.83
CA ILE A 433 -16.04 -7.07 -12.42
C ILE A 433 -15.49 -7.72 -13.70
N GLU A 434 -14.78 -6.97 -14.54
CA GLU A 434 -14.10 -7.55 -15.72
C GLU A 434 -13.14 -8.68 -15.30
N LEU A 435 -12.29 -8.45 -14.30
CA LEU A 435 -11.31 -9.43 -13.85
C LEU A 435 -11.92 -10.64 -13.12
N LEU A 436 -13.08 -10.46 -12.48
CA LEU A 436 -13.82 -11.55 -11.83
C LEU A 436 -14.61 -12.41 -12.83
N THR A 437 -15.10 -11.82 -13.92
CA THR A 437 -16.05 -12.49 -14.83
C THR A 437 -15.46 -12.89 -16.18
N ASN A 438 -14.34 -12.28 -16.58
CA ASN A 438 -13.65 -12.60 -17.83
C ASN A 438 -12.33 -13.35 -17.58
N PRO A 439 -12.34 -14.68 -17.64
CA PRO A 439 -11.14 -15.49 -17.41
C PRO A 439 -10.03 -15.27 -18.46
N GLU A 440 -10.35 -14.78 -19.67
CA GLU A 440 -9.32 -14.46 -20.67
C GLU A 440 -8.53 -13.20 -20.26
N SER A 441 -9.23 -12.16 -19.80
CA SER A 441 -8.61 -10.93 -19.28
C SER A 441 -7.68 -11.25 -18.10
N LEU A 442 -8.15 -12.03 -17.13
CA LEU A 442 -7.33 -12.42 -15.98
C LEU A 442 -6.15 -13.32 -16.37
N ALA A 443 -6.35 -14.27 -17.28
CA ALA A 443 -5.28 -15.15 -17.76
C ALA A 443 -4.17 -14.36 -18.48
N ALA A 444 -4.52 -13.36 -19.28
CA ALA A 444 -3.56 -12.49 -19.96
C ALA A 444 -2.69 -11.73 -18.94
N VAL A 445 -3.32 -11.12 -17.93
CA VAL A 445 -2.65 -10.40 -16.84
C VAL A 445 -1.68 -11.32 -16.09
N LYS A 446 -2.14 -12.50 -15.67
CA LYS A 446 -1.32 -13.47 -14.92
C LYS A 446 -0.18 -14.04 -15.77
N SER A 447 -0.42 -14.28 -17.06
CA SER A 447 0.61 -14.77 -17.98
C SER A 447 1.70 -13.73 -18.23
N GLU A 448 1.35 -12.46 -18.44
CA GLU A 448 2.36 -11.40 -18.57
C GLU A 448 3.18 -11.29 -17.29
N PHE A 449 2.54 -11.31 -16.13
CA PHE A 449 3.22 -11.24 -14.84
C PHE A 449 4.22 -12.38 -14.64
N ALA A 450 3.79 -13.62 -14.88
CA ALA A 450 4.66 -14.80 -14.74
C ALA A 450 5.90 -14.71 -15.66
N GLU A 451 5.75 -14.21 -16.89
CA GLU A 451 6.88 -14.01 -17.79
C GLU A 451 7.81 -12.89 -17.31
N ARG A 452 7.27 -11.80 -16.76
CA ARG A 452 8.07 -10.69 -16.19
C ARG A 452 8.89 -11.14 -14.97
N MET A 453 8.33 -12.00 -14.13
CA MET A 453 8.99 -12.53 -12.93
C MET A 453 10.04 -13.60 -13.24
N LYS A 454 10.11 -14.10 -14.48
CA LYS A 454 11.05 -15.15 -14.86
C LYS A 454 12.51 -14.70 -14.68
N GLY A 455 13.23 -15.43 -13.84
CA GLY A 455 14.63 -15.14 -13.54
C GLY A 455 14.85 -14.04 -12.50
N MET A 456 13.78 -13.46 -11.94
CA MET A 456 13.89 -12.62 -10.75
C MET A 456 14.20 -13.48 -9.51
N PRO A 457 14.96 -12.98 -8.53
CA PRO A 457 15.17 -13.68 -7.28
C PRO A 457 13.87 -13.78 -6.46
N PRO A 458 13.82 -14.64 -5.43
CA PRO A 458 12.75 -14.60 -4.44
C PRO A 458 12.66 -13.21 -3.81
N TYR A 459 11.43 -12.75 -3.58
CA TYR A 459 11.19 -11.53 -2.80
C TYR A 459 11.50 -11.78 -1.33
N GLU A 460 12.36 -10.94 -0.74
CA GLU A 460 12.79 -11.10 0.66
C GLU A 460 12.18 -10.07 1.62
N GLY A 461 11.66 -8.94 1.11
CA GLY A 461 11.25 -7.80 1.94
C GLY A 461 12.44 -7.10 2.60
N LYS A 462 12.58 -5.79 2.38
CA LYS A 462 13.75 -5.03 2.87
C LYS A 462 13.39 -3.76 3.61
N ALA A 463 12.12 -3.35 3.57
CA ALA A 463 11.65 -2.21 4.32
C ALA A 463 11.72 -2.48 5.82
N MET A 464 12.02 -1.43 6.58
CA MET A 464 11.99 -1.44 8.04
C MET A 464 11.56 -0.08 8.57
N ILE A 465 10.78 -0.10 9.66
CA ILE A 465 10.41 1.10 10.41
C ILE A 465 11.16 1.06 11.73
N PRO A 466 11.98 2.08 12.05
CA PRO A 466 12.71 2.09 13.31
C PRO A 466 11.72 2.27 14.47
N GLU A 467 12.00 1.64 15.61
CA GLU A 467 11.10 1.66 16.76
C GLU A 467 10.69 3.07 17.22
N VAL A 468 11.63 4.01 17.13
CA VAL A 468 11.46 5.42 17.51
C VAL A 468 10.58 6.23 16.55
N ALA A 469 10.22 5.67 15.38
CA ALA A 469 9.34 6.33 14.43
C ALA A 469 7.86 6.24 14.81
N TYR A 470 7.47 5.23 15.60
CA TYR A 470 6.08 5.08 16.00
C TYR A 470 5.71 6.13 17.05
N PRO A 471 4.60 6.86 16.84
CA PRO A 471 4.09 7.79 17.84
C PRO A 471 3.57 7.03 19.07
N GLU A 472 3.38 7.77 20.17
CA GLU A 472 2.67 7.27 21.35
C GLU A 472 1.21 6.96 20.99
N ALA A 473 0.68 5.86 21.49
CA ALA A 473 -0.71 5.46 21.33
C ALA A 473 -1.63 6.60 21.85
N PRO A 474 -2.50 7.19 21.00
CA PRO A 474 -3.28 8.35 21.40
C PRO A 474 -4.15 8.08 22.64
N GLY A 475 -4.13 9.02 23.58
CA GLY A 475 -4.85 8.92 24.85
C GLY A 475 -4.19 8.06 25.93
N PHE A 476 -2.99 7.52 25.71
CA PHE A 476 -2.27 6.71 26.70
C PHE A 476 -1.01 7.39 27.22
N THR A 477 -0.80 7.28 28.54
CA THR A 477 0.51 7.55 29.18
C THR A 477 0.80 6.49 30.22
N VAL A 478 2.08 6.17 30.42
CA VAL A 478 2.52 5.22 31.44
C VAL A 478 3.59 5.87 32.30
N SER A 479 3.44 5.84 33.63
CA SER A 479 4.47 6.35 34.56
C SER A 479 5.48 5.25 34.91
N ALA A 480 6.76 5.53 34.72
CA ALA A 480 7.85 4.67 35.17
C ALA A 480 8.07 4.71 36.70
N VAL A 481 7.55 5.74 37.38
CA VAL A 481 7.71 5.90 38.83
C VAL A 481 6.90 4.86 39.60
N ASP A 482 5.65 4.62 39.17
CA ASP A 482 4.71 3.83 39.94
C ASP A 482 3.84 2.88 39.08
N GLY A 483 4.13 2.77 37.78
CA GLY A 483 3.43 1.89 36.85
C GLY A 483 1.99 2.31 36.55
N THR A 484 1.58 3.55 36.83
CA THR A 484 0.25 4.05 36.47
C THR A 484 0.11 4.14 34.96
N VAL A 485 -0.92 3.51 34.43
CA VAL A 485 -1.42 3.72 33.06
C VAL A 485 -2.58 4.71 33.18
N SER A 486 -2.46 5.87 32.54
CA SER A 486 -3.54 6.84 32.47
C SER A 486 -4.13 6.83 31.07
N VAL A 487 -5.46 6.74 30.99
CA VAL A 487 -6.23 6.72 29.74
C VAL A 487 -7.11 7.95 29.69
N LYS A 488 -7.08 8.63 28.54
CA LYS A 488 -7.98 9.73 28.19
C LYS A 488 -8.87 9.28 27.04
N ALA A 489 -10.08 8.84 27.36
CA ALA A 489 -11.01 8.25 26.38
C ALA A 489 -11.41 9.22 25.25
N ALA A 490 -11.32 10.54 25.47
CA ALA A 490 -11.57 11.53 24.42
C ALA A 490 -10.44 11.65 23.39
N GLU A 491 -9.25 11.12 23.70
CA GLU A 491 -8.07 11.14 22.83
C GLU A 491 -7.81 9.77 22.17
N THR A 492 -8.50 8.70 22.60
CA THR A 492 -8.44 7.38 21.94
C THR A 492 -9.19 7.37 20.62
N ALA A 493 -8.81 6.48 19.72
CA ALA A 493 -9.47 6.35 18.42
C ALA A 493 -10.62 5.36 18.40
N PHE A 494 -10.77 4.55 19.45
CA PHE A 494 -11.91 3.66 19.64
C PHE A 494 -12.89 4.27 20.65
N ALA A 495 -14.17 3.91 20.50
CA ALA A 495 -15.19 4.18 21.49
C ALA A 495 -15.21 3.02 22.50
N GLU A 496 -15.07 3.34 23.78
CA GLU A 496 -15.10 2.35 24.85
C GLU A 496 -16.55 2.00 25.23
N ALA A 497 -16.84 0.71 25.33
CA ALA A 497 -18.08 0.15 25.82
C ALA A 497 -17.84 -0.70 27.08
N ALA A 498 -18.89 -0.84 27.90
CA ALA A 498 -18.81 -1.68 29.09
C ALA A 498 -18.53 -3.15 28.71
N GLY A 499 -17.47 -3.72 29.28
CA GLY A 499 -17.00 -5.07 28.98
C GLY A 499 -15.73 -5.11 28.13
N ASP A 500 -15.41 -4.03 27.41
CA ASP A 500 -14.18 -3.94 26.63
C ASP A 500 -12.94 -4.05 27.52
N VAL A 501 -11.84 -4.51 26.96
CA VAL A 501 -10.60 -4.73 27.71
C VAL A 501 -9.44 -3.98 27.06
N ILE A 502 -8.71 -3.23 27.88
CA ILE A 502 -7.44 -2.62 27.51
C ILE A 502 -6.33 -3.43 28.14
N ILE A 503 -5.37 -3.88 27.33
CA ILE A 503 -4.25 -4.70 27.74
C ILE A 503 -2.95 -3.92 27.49
N ILE A 504 -2.10 -3.84 28.51
CA ILE A 504 -0.73 -3.39 28.40
C ILE A 504 0.18 -4.61 28.46
N SER A 505 1.04 -4.76 27.46
CA SER A 505 1.99 -5.87 27.39
C SER A 505 3.41 -5.40 27.10
N SER A 506 4.38 -6.21 27.52
CA SER A 506 5.78 -6.06 27.13
C SER A 506 5.95 -6.35 25.63
N MET A 507 7.04 -5.86 25.04
CA MET A 507 7.38 -6.16 23.64
C MET A 507 7.57 -7.67 23.37
N GLN A 508 7.86 -8.47 24.40
CA GLN A 508 7.98 -9.93 24.33
C GLN A 508 6.63 -10.66 24.48
N GLY A 509 5.51 -9.94 24.62
CA GLY A 509 4.16 -10.52 24.67
C GLY A 509 3.66 -10.91 26.07
N GLY A 510 4.41 -10.62 27.14
CA GLY A 510 3.91 -10.80 28.51
C GLY A 510 2.92 -9.70 28.90
N GLU A 511 1.70 -10.08 29.30
CA GLU A 511 0.71 -9.16 29.86
C GLU A 511 1.22 -8.55 31.17
N LEU A 512 1.17 -7.22 31.24
CA LEU A 512 1.60 -6.42 32.38
C LEU A 512 0.42 -5.82 33.14
N ALA A 513 -0.66 -5.51 32.43
CA ALA A 513 -1.94 -5.12 33.00
C ALA A 513 -3.08 -5.41 32.02
N ALA A 514 -4.26 -5.65 32.58
CA ALA A 514 -5.52 -5.65 31.86
C ALA A 514 -6.54 -4.83 32.65
N TYR A 515 -7.34 -4.03 31.95
CA TYR A 515 -8.39 -3.21 32.51
C TYR A 515 -9.69 -3.44 31.76
N THR A 516 -10.72 -3.92 32.46
CA THR A 516 -12.07 -4.06 31.90
C THR A 516 -12.87 -2.78 32.11
N VAL A 517 -13.33 -2.18 31.02
CA VAL A 517 -14.17 -0.99 31.03
C VAL A 517 -15.49 -1.32 31.73
N SER A 518 -15.79 -0.63 32.82
CA SER A 518 -17.06 -0.78 33.55
C SER A 518 -18.13 0.16 33.01
N ALA A 519 -19.41 -0.19 33.19
CA ALA A 519 -20.51 0.73 32.85
C ALA A 519 -20.50 2.04 33.68
N ALA A 520 -19.80 2.05 34.82
CA ALA A 520 -19.63 3.23 35.67
C ALA A 520 -18.45 4.13 35.25
N THR A 521 -17.57 3.65 34.37
CA THR A 521 -16.36 4.34 33.89
C THR A 521 -16.58 5.06 32.56
N ALA A 522 -17.79 5.54 32.29
CA ALA A 522 -18.04 6.61 31.30
C ALA A 522 -17.42 7.96 31.75
N GLN A 523 -16.25 7.90 32.39
CA GLN A 523 -15.45 9.02 32.84
C GLN A 523 -14.51 9.40 31.69
N PRO A 524 -14.29 10.70 31.44
CA PRO A 524 -13.42 11.15 30.35
C PRO A 524 -11.96 10.70 30.52
N GLU A 525 -11.54 10.42 31.76
CA GLU A 525 -10.20 9.97 32.11
C GLU A 525 -10.27 8.93 33.24
N TYR A 526 -9.41 7.92 33.18
CA TYR A 526 -9.26 6.91 34.24
C TYR A 526 -7.84 6.32 34.24
N SER A 527 -7.53 5.51 35.24
CA SER A 527 -6.20 4.89 35.36
C SER A 527 -6.24 3.51 35.98
N PHE A 528 -5.20 2.72 35.69
CA PHE A 528 -4.97 1.41 36.26
C PHE A 528 -3.46 1.14 36.40
N LYS A 529 -3.07 0.00 36.97
CA LYS A 529 -1.69 -0.27 37.38
C LYS A 529 -1.09 -1.46 36.64
N ILE A 530 0.15 -1.28 36.17
CA ILE A 530 1.03 -2.35 35.70
C ILE A 530 1.54 -3.18 36.87
N GLN A 531 1.52 -4.51 36.70
CA GLN A 531 2.17 -5.48 37.57
C GLN A 531 3.67 -5.55 37.25
N GLY A 532 4.53 -5.51 38.27
CA GLY A 532 5.97 -5.81 38.11
C GLY A 532 6.91 -4.63 37.83
N GLY A 533 6.41 -3.38 37.81
CA GLY A 533 7.21 -2.17 37.55
C GLY A 533 7.70 -2.06 36.10
N VAL A 534 7.96 -0.84 35.64
CA VAL A 534 8.48 -0.55 34.29
C VAL A 534 9.61 0.46 34.37
N SER A 535 10.56 0.40 33.43
CA SER A 535 11.69 1.33 33.38
C SER A 535 11.37 2.56 32.54
N ALA A 536 11.95 3.71 32.86
CA ALA A 536 11.82 4.90 32.03
C ALA A 536 12.34 4.63 30.60
N GLY A 537 11.56 5.05 29.60
CA GLY A 537 11.80 4.77 28.18
C GLY A 537 11.46 3.34 27.73
N GLN A 538 10.96 2.48 28.63
CA GLN A 538 10.53 1.14 28.23
C GLN A 538 9.31 1.22 27.32
N ARG A 539 9.46 0.69 26.10
CA ARG A 539 8.37 0.57 25.13
C ARG A 539 7.44 -0.59 25.50
N LEU A 540 6.15 -0.32 25.44
CA LEU A 540 5.05 -1.23 25.76
C LEU A 540 4.05 -1.26 24.61
N LYS A 541 3.25 -2.33 24.53
CA LYS A 541 2.15 -2.46 23.58
C LYS A 541 0.82 -2.20 24.28
N VAL A 542 -0.02 -1.39 23.64
CA VAL A 542 -1.43 -1.19 24.00
C VAL A 542 -2.29 -2.03 23.06
N THR A 543 -3.18 -2.84 23.61
CA THR A 543 -4.17 -3.61 22.85
C THR A 543 -5.56 -3.29 23.37
N PHE A 544 -6.49 -3.01 22.47
CA PHE A 544 -7.90 -2.82 22.76
C PHE A 544 -8.68 -4.05 22.29
N VAL A 545 -9.56 -4.57 23.13
CA VAL A 545 -10.40 -5.74 22.83
C VAL A 545 -11.86 -5.34 22.92
N ASP A 546 -12.55 -5.41 21.78
CA ASP A 546 -13.97 -5.10 21.66
C ASP A 546 -14.81 -6.31 22.06
N ALA A 547 -15.41 -6.26 23.25
CA ALA A 547 -16.20 -7.35 23.80
C ALA A 547 -17.52 -7.57 23.04
N SER A 548 -17.98 -6.57 22.29
CA SER A 548 -19.22 -6.65 21.50
C SER A 548 -19.01 -7.31 20.13
N ASN A 549 -17.77 -7.41 19.68
CA ASN A 549 -17.40 -7.93 18.37
C ASN A 549 -16.54 -9.20 18.48
N ASP A 550 -17.06 -10.25 19.14
CA ASP A 550 -16.36 -11.54 19.33
C ASP A 550 -14.95 -11.43 19.95
N ASN A 551 -14.75 -10.44 20.82
CA ASN A 551 -13.46 -10.09 21.40
C ASN A 551 -12.40 -9.75 20.33
N ASP A 552 -12.80 -9.06 19.26
CA ASP A 552 -11.89 -8.57 18.24
C ASP A 552 -10.80 -7.69 18.88
N ALA A 553 -9.55 -8.07 18.66
CA ALA A 553 -8.40 -7.49 19.33
C ALA A 553 -7.63 -6.60 18.35
N TRP A 554 -7.56 -5.33 18.66
CA TRP A 554 -6.77 -4.34 17.95
C TRP A 554 -5.47 -4.08 18.70
N PHE A 555 -4.33 -4.44 18.10
CA PHE A 555 -3.05 -3.90 18.56
C PHE A 555 -3.03 -2.40 18.25
N TYR A 556 -3.39 -1.61 19.27
CA TYR A 556 -3.71 -0.20 19.15
C TYR A 556 -2.46 0.67 18.99
N GLY A 557 -1.35 0.30 19.58
CA GLY A 557 -0.14 1.11 19.41
C GLY A 557 0.90 0.89 20.48
N TYR A 558 1.94 1.69 20.40
CA TYR A 558 3.06 1.64 21.34
C TYR A 558 2.95 2.78 22.35
N VAL A 559 3.34 2.53 23.60
CA VAL A 559 3.49 3.59 24.60
C VAL A 559 4.82 3.42 25.34
N HIS A 560 5.53 4.52 25.57
CA HIS A 560 6.76 4.52 26.36
C HIS A 560 6.48 4.97 27.79
N ALA A 561 7.05 4.24 28.76
CA ALA A 561 6.96 4.63 30.16
C ALA A 561 7.80 5.90 30.42
N GLN A 562 7.17 6.95 30.98
CA GLN A 562 7.76 8.27 31.24
C GLN A 562 8.22 8.46 32.68
#